data_AF-A0A1B9SAJ1-F1
#
_entry.id   AF-A0A1B9SAJ1-F1
#
_cell.length_a   1.000
_cell.length_b   1.000
_cell.length_c   1.000
_cell.angle_alpha   90.00
_cell.angle_beta   90.00
_cell.angle_gamma   90.00
#
_symmetry.space_group_name_H-M   'P 1'
#
loop_
_entity.id
_entity.type
_entity.pdbx_description
1 polymer ?
#
loop_
_entity_poly.entity_id
_entity_poly.type
_entity_poly.pdbx_seq_one_letter_code
_entity_poly.pdbx_strand_id
1 'polypeptide(L)'
;MFANRSKAKLNRVMMVLLTLLAIGATTPAWAIDCSKATDPIDVRICGNASLKAADAAMGQAYNALLKTAPDADVRAMLISSQRRWIAARNATLGEDSQGKPLPVSELRKAITDRTSRLSDRSDKGFVAEAAAQRRFLAKYSGGTFSGFDAGCEFIPNDKSMTSFSYQCYGAMHVQNRDRLCSAQTEWATWSLYEYYGVSTVQGDTAKLSAVCSDQSGDICAAGNDKGEDSSWKLNPDKDEHFSSANPNLPKLDVEGLWPLEEADATWFDQCLTSPTYPPAQ
;
A
#
# COMPACT_ATOMS: atom_id res chain seq x y z
N MET A 1 -64.43 57.91 28.83
CA MET A 1 -65.72 57.18 28.74
C MET A 1 -65.63 56.29 27.51
N PHE A 2 -65.69 54.95 27.52
CA PHE A 2 -66.03 53.95 28.53
C PHE A 2 -64.98 52.83 28.46
N ALA A 3 -64.45 52.45 29.62
CA ALA A 3 -63.76 51.19 29.81
C ALA A 3 -64.81 50.06 29.83
N ASN A 4 -64.48 48.90 29.26
CA ASN A 4 -65.16 47.66 29.63
C ASN A 4 -64.15 46.57 30.02
N ARG A 5 -64.52 45.88 31.09
CA ARG A 5 -63.69 45.09 32.01
C ARG A 5 -63.84 43.60 31.73
N SER A 6 -62.71 42.88 31.83
CA SER A 6 -62.52 41.63 32.61
C SER A 6 -63.29 40.35 32.14
N LYS A 7 -62.81 39.09 32.20
CA LYS A 7 -61.88 38.41 33.11
C LYS A 7 -61.21 37.19 32.42
N ALA A 8 -59.94 36.98 32.79
CA ALA A 8 -59.23 35.71 33.01
C ALA A 8 -59.68 34.42 32.31
N LYS A 9 -58.70 33.73 31.68
CA LYS A 9 -58.30 32.38 32.08
C LYS A 9 -56.85 32.11 31.69
N LEU A 10 -56.04 31.96 32.73
CA LEU A 10 -54.67 31.46 32.70
C LEU A 10 -54.72 29.96 32.36
N ASN A 11 -54.09 29.51 31.28
CA ASN A 11 -53.41 28.21 31.33
C ASN A 11 -52.31 28.06 30.29
N ARG A 12 -51.23 27.46 30.77
CA ARG A 12 -49.99 27.07 30.09
C ARG A 12 -50.28 26.19 28.87
N VAL A 13 -49.43 26.26 27.85
CA VAL A 13 -48.58 25.14 27.38
C VAL A 13 -47.76 25.62 26.18
N MET A 14 -46.49 25.87 26.47
CA MET A 14 -45.28 25.58 25.69
C MET A 14 -45.51 24.96 24.30
N MET A 15 -45.37 25.75 23.24
CA MET A 15 -45.22 25.24 21.87
C MET A 15 -43.72 25.11 21.58
N VAL A 16 -43.21 23.90 21.76
CA VAL A 16 -41.83 23.49 21.49
C VAL A 16 -41.57 23.56 19.99
N LEU A 17 -40.50 24.27 19.62
CA LEU A 17 -39.93 24.34 18.28
C LEU A 17 -39.30 22.97 17.95
N LEU A 18 -39.99 22.12 17.19
CA LEU A 18 -39.42 20.90 16.61
C LEU A 18 -38.65 21.26 15.34
N THR A 19 -37.42 21.77 15.49
CA THR A 19 -36.42 21.72 14.43
C THR A 19 -35.93 20.28 14.31
N LEU A 20 -36.39 19.54 13.29
CA LEU A 20 -35.80 18.27 12.90
C LEU A 20 -34.33 18.50 12.53
N LEU A 21 -33.41 18.05 13.39
CA LEU A 21 -32.04 17.78 13.03
C LEU A 21 -32.04 16.58 12.06
N ALA A 22 -32.15 16.86 10.76
CA ALA A 22 -31.73 15.92 9.74
C ALA A 22 -30.19 15.88 9.77
N ILE A 23 -29.62 15.05 10.65
CA ILE A 23 -28.21 14.68 10.57
C ILE A 23 -28.10 13.76 9.35
N GLY A 24 -27.97 14.36 8.17
CA GLY A 24 -27.47 13.65 7.01
C GLY A 24 -26.05 13.22 7.36
N ALA A 25 -25.85 11.92 7.61
CA ALA A 25 -24.51 11.36 7.66
C ALA A 25 -23.92 11.53 6.26
N THR A 26 -23.22 12.63 6.02
CA THR A 26 -22.36 12.76 4.85
C THR A 26 -21.34 11.65 5.00
N THR A 27 -21.51 10.58 4.23
CA THR A 27 -20.46 9.57 4.11
C THR A 27 -19.21 10.34 3.66
N PRO A 28 -18.06 10.17 4.35
CA PRO A 28 -16.82 10.74 3.85
C PRO A 28 -16.68 10.32 2.40
N ALA A 29 -16.19 11.19 1.51
CA ALA A 29 -16.16 10.97 0.05
C ALA A 29 -15.41 9.69 -0.41
N TRP A 30 -14.87 8.92 0.53
CA TRP A 30 -14.08 7.71 0.35
C TRP A 30 -14.52 6.54 1.24
N ALA A 31 -15.58 6.70 2.04
CA ALA A 31 -16.29 5.55 2.61
C ALA A 31 -17.27 5.01 1.57
N ILE A 32 -17.68 3.75 1.74
CA ILE A 32 -18.61 3.10 0.81
C ILE A 32 -19.94 3.86 0.78
N ASP A 33 -20.36 4.27 -0.42
CA ASP A 33 -21.72 4.74 -0.66
C ASP A 33 -22.65 3.51 -0.69
N CYS A 34 -23.19 3.16 0.48
CA CYS A 34 -24.05 1.98 0.64
C CYS A 34 -25.30 1.98 -0.24
N SER A 35 -25.70 3.12 -0.82
CA SER A 35 -26.81 3.17 -1.79
C SER A 35 -26.41 2.66 -3.19
N LYS A 36 -25.10 2.54 -3.46
CA LYS A 36 -24.52 2.16 -4.75
C LYS A 36 -23.62 0.92 -4.66
N ALA A 37 -23.53 0.30 -3.49
CA ALA A 37 -22.71 -0.89 -3.29
C ALA A 37 -23.22 -2.05 -4.15
N THR A 38 -22.40 -2.49 -5.11
CA THR A 38 -22.70 -3.65 -5.97
C THR A 38 -21.73 -4.80 -5.76
N ASP A 39 -20.55 -4.54 -5.21
CA ASP A 39 -19.59 -5.58 -4.85
C ASP A 39 -20.12 -6.38 -3.64
N PRO A 40 -20.10 -7.73 -3.66
CA PRO A 40 -20.58 -8.55 -2.54
C PRO A 40 -20.02 -8.15 -1.19
N ILE A 41 -18.74 -7.76 -1.12
CA ILE A 41 -18.13 -7.36 0.14
C ILE A 41 -18.63 -6.00 0.62
N ASP A 42 -18.90 -5.07 -0.30
CA ASP A 42 -19.42 -3.75 0.03
C ASP A 42 -20.86 -3.86 0.53
N VAL A 43 -21.69 -4.71 -0.10
CA VAL A 43 -23.04 -5.03 0.37
C VAL A 43 -22.99 -5.60 1.78
N ARG A 44 -22.04 -6.50 2.04
CA ARG A 44 -21.84 -7.10 3.36
C ARG A 44 -21.40 -6.09 4.42
N ILE A 45 -20.49 -5.17 4.09
CA ILE A 45 -20.08 -4.07 4.97
C ILE A 45 -21.29 -3.17 5.29
N CYS A 46 -22.07 -2.81 4.27
CA CYS A 46 -23.24 -1.95 4.41
C CYS A 46 -24.39 -2.59 5.19
N GLY A 47 -24.55 -3.91 5.10
CA GLY A 47 -25.55 -4.69 5.83
C GLY A 47 -25.22 -4.94 7.30
N ASN A 48 -24.00 -4.61 7.76
CA ASN A 48 -23.56 -4.83 9.13
C ASN A 48 -23.13 -3.52 9.81
N ALA A 49 -23.82 -3.14 10.90
CA ALA A 49 -23.58 -1.86 11.58
C ALA A 49 -22.13 -1.68 12.07
N SER A 50 -21.50 -2.76 12.55
CA SER A 50 -20.11 -2.72 13.05
C SER A 50 -19.11 -2.52 11.91
N LEU A 51 -19.31 -3.20 10.78
CA LEU A 51 -18.46 -3.05 9.59
C LEU A 51 -18.64 -1.67 8.95
N LYS A 52 -19.88 -1.20 8.84
CA LYS A 52 -20.17 0.15 8.33
C LYS A 52 -19.50 1.24 9.17
N ALA A 53 -19.51 1.09 10.50
CA ALA A 53 -18.83 2.03 11.39
C ALA A 53 -17.30 1.98 11.20
N ALA A 54 -16.72 0.78 11.05
CA ALA A 54 -15.29 0.63 10.77
C ALA A 54 -14.89 1.25 9.42
N ASP A 55 -15.67 1.03 8.36
CA ASP A 55 -15.42 1.61 7.03
C ASP A 55 -15.51 3.15 7.05
N ALA A 56 -16.50 3.69 7.77
CA ALA A 56 -16.60 5.14 7.95
C ALA A 56 -15.37 5.72 8.67
N ALA A 57 -14.87 5.05 9.71
CA ALA A 57 -13.66 5.46 10.42
C ALA A 57 -12.42 5.40 9.51
N MET A 58 -12.25 4.34 8.72
CA MET A 58 -11.19 4.22 7.73
C MET A 58 -11.25 5.37 6.70
N GLY A 59 -12.44 5.65 6.17
CA GLY A 59 -12.67 6.74 5.23
C GLY A 59 -12.34 8.12 5.82
N GLN A 60 -12.61 8.35 7.11
CA GLN A 60 -12.21 9.57 7.82
C GLN A 60 -10.69 9.67 7.96
N ALA A 61 -10.03 8.59 8.39
CA ALA A 61 -8.57 8.53 8.53
C ALA A 61 -7.86 8.79 7.19
N TYR A 62 -8.34 8.16 6.11
CA TYR A 62 -7.85 8.38 4.76
C TYR A 62 -7.99 9.84 4.32
N ASN A 63 -9.17 10.43 4.49
CA ASN A 63 -9.40 11.84 4.14
C ASN A 63 -8.53 12.80 4.95
N ALA A 64 -8.28 12.50 6.23
CA ALA A 64 -7.37 13.28 7.06
C ALA A 64 -5.93 13.17 6.54
N LEU A 65 -5.46 11.95 6.20
CA LEU A 65 -4.12 11.71 5.65
C LEU A 65 -3.91 12.42 4.31
N LEU A 66 -4.90 12.41 3.42
CA LEU A 66 -4.79 13.12 2.14
C LEU A 66 -4.55 14.63 2.30
N LYS A 67 -5.06 15.25 3.38
CA LYS A 67 -4.85 16.67 3.67
C LYS A 67 -3.45 16.98 4.20
N THR A 68 -2.72 15.97 4.67
CA THR A 68 -1.34 16.12 5.16
C THR A 68 -0.30 15.83 4.07
N ALA A 69 -0.72 15.48 2.85
CA ALA A 69 0.20 15.26 1.75
C ALA A 69 0.92 16.59 1.41
N PRO A 70 2.27 16.62 1.42
CA PRO A 70 3.03 17.84 1.17
C PRO A 70 3.00 18.29 -0.30
N ASP A 71 2.70 17.38 -1.22
CA ASP A 71 2.68 17.64 -2.67
C ASP A 71 1.85 16.60 -3.43
N ALA A 72 1.74 16.79 -4.74
CA ALA A 72 0.94 15.97 -5.64
C ALA A 72 1.43 14.52 -5.74
N ASP A 73 2.74 14.25 -5.65
CA ASP A 73 3.29 12.91 -5.79
C ASP A 73 3.00 12.08 -4.54
N VAL A 74 3.23 12.63 -3.35
CA VAL A 74 2.85 11.95 -2.10
C VAL A 74 1.33 11.75 -2.06
N ARG A 75 0.57 12.74 -2.53
CA ARG A 75 -0.89 12.61 -2.64
C ARG A 75 -1.30 11.48 -3.58
N ALA A 76 -0.65 11.34 -4.74
CA ALA A 76 -0.90 10.28 -5.72
C ALA A 76 -0.53 8.91 -5.17
N MET A 77 0.61 8.79 -4.49
CA MET A 77 1.05 7.58 -3.79
C MET A 77 0.00 7.12 -2.77
N LEU A 78 -0.51 8.03 -1.92
CA LEU A 78 -1.56 7.72 -0.95
C LEU A 78 -2.87 7.24 -1.60
N ILE A 79 -3.25 7.83 -2.75
CA ILE A 79 -4.40 7.36 -3.53
C ILE A 79 -4.16 5.94 -4.06
N SER A 80 -2.99 5.70 -4.65
CA SER A 80 -2.61 4.38 -5.19
C SER A 80 -2.67 3.31 -4.10
N SER A 81 -2.02 3.58 -2.96
CA SER A 81 -2.02 2.70 -1.79
C SER A 81 -3.43 2.33 -1.32
N GLN A 82 -4.33 3.32 -1.17
CA GLN A 82 -5.69 3.04 -0.73
C GLN A 82 -6.50 2.25 -1.76
N ARG A 83 -6.33 2.53 -3.06
CA ARG A 83 -6.98 1.76 -4.13
C ARG A 83 -6.53 0.31 -4.14
N ARG A 84 -5.22 0.09 -3.99
CA ARG A 84 -4.62 -1.24 -3.92
C ARG A 84 -5.18 -2.04 -2.74
N TRP A 85 -5.24 -1.42 -1.56
CA TRP A 85 -5.81 -2.08 -0.38
C TRP A 85 -7.30 -2.47 -0.57
N ILE A 86 -8.11 -1.58 -1.15
CA ILE A 86 -9.53 -1.87 -1.45
C ILE A 86 -9.66 -3.02 -2.45
N ALA A 87 -8.84 -3.01 -3.51
CA ALA A 87 -8.83 -4.08 -4.51
C ALA A 87 -8.46 -5.43 -3.88
N ALA A 88 -7.40 -5.48 -3.06
CA ALA A 88 -6.99 -6.68 -2.34
C ALA A 88 -8.08 -7.18 -1.38
N ARG A 89 -8.73 -6.27 -0.64
CA ARG A 89 -9.85 -6.58 0.26
C ARG A 89 -10.98 -7.25 -0.51
N ASN A 90 -11.39 -6.68 -1.64
CA ASN A 90 -12.50 -7.20 -2.44
C ASN A 90 -12.15 -8.54 -3.11
N ALA A 91 -10.89 -8.72 -3.53
CA ALA A 91 -10.43 -9.96 -4.14
C ALA A 91 -10.40 -11.14 -3.17
N THR A 92 -10.06 -10.91 -1.90
CA THR A 92 -9.75 -12.01 -0.96
C THR A 92 -10.72 -12.15 0.20
N LEU A 93 -11.25 -11.05 0.75
CA LEU A 93 -11.96 -11.10 2.04
C LEU A 93 -13.48 -11.31 1.95
N GLY A 94 -13.99 -11.63 0.75
CA GLY A 94 -15.39 -11.95 0.56
C GLY A 94 -15.79 -13.28 1.20
N GLU A 95 -15.06 -14.34 0.82
CA GLU A 95 -15.38 -15.75 1.11
C GLU A 95 -14.11 -16.55 1.44
N ASP A 96 -14.26 -17.68 2.15
CA ASP A 96 -13.22 -18.67 2.38
C ASP A 96 -13.04 -19.62 1.18
N SER A 97 -12.12 -20.59 1.30
CA SER A 97 -11.85 -21.58 0.24
C SER A 97 -13.02 -22.51 -0.09
N GLN A 98 -14.10 -22.49 0.69
CA GLN A 98 -15.32 -23.26 0.50
C GLN A 98 -16.48 -22.39 -0.01
N GLY A 99 -16.23 -21.11 -0.34
CA GLY A 99 -17.24 -20.16 -0.78
C GLY A 99 -18.16 -19.67 0.36
N LYS A 100 -17.75 -19.82 1.62
CA LYS A 100 -18.52 -19.30 2.76
C LYS A 100 -18.02 -17.92 3.13
N PRO A 101 -18.90 -16.98 3.52
CA PRO A 101 -18.45 -15.68 3.98
C PRO A 101 -17.48 -15.81 5.16
N LEU A 102 -16.33 -15.13 5.08
CA LEU A 102 -15.38 -15.07 6.19
C LEU A 102 -16.05 -14.52 7.46
N PRO A 103 -15.52 -14.74 8.68
CA PRO A 103 -16.08 -14.14 9.88
C PRO A 103 -16.13 -12.61 9.81
N VAL A 104 -17.18 -11.98 10.37
CA VAL A 104 -17.29 -10.50 10.45
C VAL A 104 -16.12 -9.90 11.22
N SER A 105 -15.56 -10.63 12.19
CA SER A 105 -14.38 -10.21 12.94
C SER A 105 -13.16 -9.97 12.06
N GLU A 106 -12.92 -10.82 11.06
CA GLU A 106 -11.75 -10.72 10.18
C GLU A 106 -11.84 -9.51 9.26
N LEU A 107 -13.00 -9.30 8.63
CA LEU A 107 -13.20 -8.12 7.78
C LEU A 107 -13.09 -6.83 8.60
N ARG A 108 -13.64 -6.82 9.82
CA ARG A 108 -13.50 -5.69 10.75
C ARG A 108 -12.04 -5.45 11.15
N LYS A 109 -11.29 -6.52 11.44
CA LYS A 109 -9.87 -6.46 11.77
C LYS A 109 -9.08 -5.82 10.63
N ALA A 110 -9.25 -6.29 9.40
CA ALA A 110 -8.59 -5.72 8.22
C ALA A 110 -8.85 -4.22 8.06
N ILE A 111 -10.12 -3.79 8.17
CA ILE A 111 -10.50 -2.36 8.09
C ILE A 111 -9.87 -1.55 9.24
N THR A 112 -9.85 -2.11 10.45
CA THR A 112 -9.29 -1.45 11.64
C THR A 112 -7.77 -1.30 11.53
N ASP A 113 -7.07 -2.34 11.07
CA ASP A 113 -5.63 -2.31 10.84
C ASP A 113 -5.26 -1.26 9.79
N ARG A 114 -6.03 -1.20 8.69
CA ARG A 114 -5.85 -0.15 7.68
C ARG A 114 -6.11 1.24 8.25
N THR A 115 -7.14 1.41 9.07
CA THR A 115 -7.44 2.69 9.75
C THR A 115 -6.27 3.13 10.62
N SER A 116 -5.68 2.21 11.38
CA SER A 116 -4.49 2.48 12.20
C SER A 116 -3.32 2.96 11.34
N ARG A 117 -3.02 2.23 10.26
CA ARG A 117 -1.94 2.57 9.32
C ARG A 117 -2.15 3.95 8.67
N LEU A 118 -3.39 4.25 8.25
CA LEU A 118 -3.75 5.56 7.68
C LEU A 118 -3.71 6.70 8.70
N SER A 119 -3.86 6.40 9.99
CA SER A 119 -3.84 7.37 11.09
C SER A 119 -2.45 7.58 11.67
N ASP A 120 -1.47 6.75 11.31
CA ASP A 120 -0.11 6.85 11.81
C ASP A 120 0.56 8.15 11.32
N ARG A 121 1.06 8.94 12.28
CA ARG A 121 1.78 10.21 12.05
C ARG A 121 3.19 10.17 12.64
N SER A 122 3.64 9.00 13.09
CA SER A 122 5.02 8.78 13.53
C SER A 122 5.99 8.80 12.34
N ASP A 123 7.26 8.56 12.63
CA ASP A 123 8.32 8.32 11.65
C ASP A 123 8.03 7.12 10.73
N LYS A 124 7.17 6.19 11.16
CA LYS A 124 6.70 5.06 10.37
C LYS A 124 5.50 5.40 9.50
N GLY A 125 4.83 6.55 9.69
CA GLY A 125 3.65 6.91 8.91
C GLY A 125 3.97 7.16 7.43
N PHE A 126 2.98 6.96 6.55
CA PHE A 126 3.13 7.08 5.09
C PHE A 126 3.90 8.32 4.60
N VAL A 127 3.59 9.49 5.19
CA VAL A 127 4.23 10.76 4.77
C VAL A 127 5.69 10.83 5.21
N ALA A 128 6.01 10.34 6.40
CA ALA A 128 7.37 10.31 6.92
C ALA A 128 8.25 9.32 6.14
N GLU A 129 7.71 8.15 5.83
CA GLU A 129 8.37 7.16 4.98
C GLU A 129 8.58 7.66 3.56
N ALA A 130 7.60 8.36 2.96
CA ALA A 130 7.78 8.95 1.63
C ALA A 130 8.90 10.00 1.62
N ALA A 131 9.01 10.78 2.70
CA ALA A 131 10.11 11.72 2.87
C ALA A 131 11.47 11.00 3.03
N ALA A 132 11.51 9.87 3.75
CA ALA A 132 12.71 9.05 3.87
C ALA A 132 13.12 8.42 2.53
N GLN A 133 12.15 7.91 1.78
CA GLN A 133 12.35 7.34 0.44
C GLN A 133 12.94 8.38 -0.52
N ARG A 134 12.41 9.61 -0.52
CA ARG A 134 12.98 10.70 -1.31
C ARG A 134 14.43 11.03 -0.93
N ARG A 135 14.75 11.06 0.36
CA ARG A 135 16.12 11.33 0.82
C ARG A 135 17.09 10.25 0.34
N PHE A 136 16.67 9.00 0.36
CA PHE A 136 17.45 7.90 -0.18
C PHE A 136 17.65 8.05 -1.70
N LEU A 137 16.58 8.25 -2.45
CA LEU A 137 16.62 8.35 -3.92
C LEU A 137 17.40 9.57 -4.42
N ALA A 138 17.44 10.67 -3.66
CA ALA A 138 18.15 11.89 -4.02
C ALA A 138 19.69 11.73 -4.11
N LYS A 139 20.24 10.59 -3.65
CA LYS A 139 21.66 10.24 -3.82
C LYS A 139 22.04 9.95 -5.27
N TYR A 140 21.06 9.61 -6.12
CA TYR A 140 21.30 9.09 -7.48
C TYR A 140 20.70 10.01 -8.53
N SER A 141 21.08 9.83 -9.80
CA SER A 141 20.56 10.67 -10.89
C SER A 141 19.05 10.50 -11.12
N GLY A 142 18.49 9.37 -10.72
CA GLY A 142 17.16 8.94 -11.15
C GLY A 142 17.12 8.67 -12.65
N GLY A 143 15.90 8.58 -13.20
CA GLY A 143 15.66 8.40 -14.62
C GLY A 143 14.27 7.82 -14.90
N THR A 144 13.97 7.61 -16.19
CA THR A 144 12.66 7.11 -16.64
C THR A 144 12.34 5.72 -16.09
N PHE A 145 13.37 4.88 -15.87
CA PHE A 145 13.24 3.53 -15.33
C PHE A 145 13.30 3.46 -13.79
N SER A 146 13.58 4.57 -13.10
CA SER A 146 13.45 4.60 -11.64
C SER A 146 11.98 4.58 -11.23
N GLY A 147 11.64 3.83 -10.19
CA GLY A 147 10.30 3.82 -9.63
C GLY A 147 9.99 2.51 -8.93
N PHE A 148 8.72 2.34 -8.60
CA PHE A 148 8.22 1.26 -7.79
C PHE A 148 7.09 0.54 -8.50
N ASP A 149 7.09 -0.77 -8.42
CA ASP A 149 5.98 -1.61 -8.80
C ASP A 149 5.57 -2.44 -7.60
N ALA A 150 4.54 -2.00 -6.87
CA ALA A 150 4.07 -2.69 -5.69
C ALA A 150 2.71 -3.36 -5.95
N GLY A 151 2.67 -4.66 -5.68
CA GLY A 151 1.46 -5.48 -5.56
C GLY A 151 1.18 -5.76 -4.09
N CYS A 152 -0.09 -5.89 -3.72
CA CYS A 152 -0.45 -6.29 -2.37
C CYS A 152 -1.67 -7.20 -2.40
N GLU A 153 -1.72 -8.12 -1.44
CA GLU A 153 -2.83 -9.05 -1.27
C GLU A 153 -3.07 -9.35 0.21
N PHE A 154 -4.20 -10.00 0.51
CA PHE A 154 -4.41 -10.59 1.82
C PHE A 154 -3.93 -12.04 1.79
N ILE A 155 -2.86 -12.34 2.51
CA ILE A 155 -2.29 -13.69 2.57
C ILE A 155 -2.86 -14.42 3.79
N PRO A 156 -3.32 -15.68 3.65
CA PRO A 156 -3.78 -16.45 4.79
C PRO A 156 -2.67 -16.66 5.83
N ASN A 157 -2.99 -16.49 7.10
CA ASN A 157 -2.09 -16.78 8.22
C ASN A 157 -2.15 -18.25 8.66
N ASP A 158 -3.13 -18.99 8.17
CA ASP A 158 -3.42 -20.35 8.57
C ASP A 158 -3.92 -21.20 7.39
N LYS A 159 -3.73 -22.52 7.48
CA LYS A 159 -4.14 -23.47 6.42
C LYS A 159 -5.65 -23.56 6.25
N SER A 160 -6.42 -23.17 7.26
CA SER A 160 -7.89 -23.12 7.18
C SER A 160 -8.40 -21.85 6.47
N MET A 161 -7.50 -20.92 6.10
CA MET A 161 -7.83 -19.65 5.47
C MET A 161 -8.88 -18.86 6.27
N THR A 162 -8.75 -18.90 7.59
CA THR A 162 -9.67 -18.23 8.51
C THR A 162 -9.17 -16.90 9.03
N SER A 163 -7.89 -16.62 8.91
CA SER A 163 -7.27 -15.33 9.24
C SER A 163 -6.31 -14.90 8.15
N PHE A 164 -6.22 -13.59 7.92
CA PHE A 164 -5.43 -13.01 6.84
C PHE A 164 -4.62 -11.80 7.30
N SER A 165 -3.51 -11.55 6.61
CA SER A 165 -2.68 -10.36 6.78
C SER A 165 -2.53 -9.65 5.44
N TYR A 166 -2.66 -8.33 5.43
CA TYR A 166 -2.34 -7.52 4.25
C TYR A 166 -0.82 -7.46 4.09
N GLN A 167 -0.32 -7.97 2.97
CA GLN A 167 1.10 -7.97 2.65
C GLN A 167 1.33 -7.37 1.27
N CYS A 168 2.49 -6.76 1.10
CA CYS A 168 2.89 -6.10 -0.12
C CYS A 168 4.24 -6.64 -0.58
N TYR A 169 4.36 -6.82 -1.88
CA TYR A 169 5.53 -7.32 -2.58
C TYR A 169 5.71 -6.53 -3.88
N GLY A 170 6.78 -6.80 -4.62
CA GLY A 170 7.04 -6.18 -5.91
C GLY A 170 8.45 -5.63 -6.00
N ALA A 171 8.67 -4.60 -6.81
CA ALA A 171 10.01 -4.16 -7.19
C ALA A 171 10.28 -2.68 -6.89
N MET A 172 11.53 -2.40 -6.53
CA MET A 172 12.11 -1.07 -6.41
C MET A 172 13.24 -0.95 -7.42
N HIS A 173 13.11 0.02 -8.33
CA HIS A 173 14.09 0.29 -9.38
C HIS A 173 14.74 1.66 -9.14
N VAL A 174 16.07 1.68 -9.05
CA VAL A 174 16.84 2.91 -8.82
C VAL A 174 17.86 3.07 -9.93
N GLN A 175 17.90 4.25 -10.55
CA GLN A 175 18.80 4.53 -11.65
C GLN A 175 19.86 5.56 -11.24
N ASN A 176 21.10 5.27 -11.63
CA ASN A 176 22.22 6.19 -11.55
C ASN A 176 22.99 6.18 -12.87
N ARG A 177 22.87 7.27 -13.64
CA ARG A 177 23.33 7.40 -15.02
C ARG A 177 22.74 6.30 -15.91
N ASP A 178 23.60 5.50 -16.54
CA ASP A 178 23.26 4.38 -17.40
C ASP A 178 23.08 3.07 -16.63
N ARG A 179 23.22 3.05 -15.30
CA ARG A 179 22.98 1.86 -14.49
C ARG A 179 21.64 1.90 -13.79
N LEU A 180 20.91 0.81 -13.88
CA LEU A 180 19.67 0.55 -13.15
C LEU A 180 19.89 -0.65 -12.23
N CYS A 181 19.73 -0.44 -10.93
CA CYS A 181 19.75 -1.51 -9.94
C CYS A 181 18.32 -1.72 -9.44
N SER A 182 17.93 -2.95 -9.22
CA SER A 182 16.55 -3.30 -8.94
C SER A 182 16.45 -4.47 -7.97
N ALA A 183 15.75 -4.26 -6.86
CA ALA A 183 15.38 -5.32 -5.93
C ALA A 183 13.92 -5.68 -6.18
N GLN A 184 13.58 -6.97 -6.10
CA GLN A 184 12.22 -7.46 -6.29
C GLN A 184 11.91 -8.54 -5.27
N THR A 185 10.70 -8.51 -4.72
CA THR A 185 10.14 -9.59 -3.94
C THR A 185 8.98 -10.27 -4.66
N GLU A 186 8.91 -11.59 -4.53
CA GLU A 186 7.81 -12.42 -5.04
C GLU A 186 7.29 -13.31 -3.92
N TRP A 187 5.98 -13.38 -3.73
CA TRP A 187 5.36 -14.36 -2.83
C TRP A 187 4.95 -15.59 -3.62
N ALA A 188 5.57 -16.74 -3.34
CA ALA A 188 5.27 -18.01 -3.98
C ALA A 188 5.44 -19.17 -3.00
N THR A 189 4.68 -20.25 -3.18
CA THR A 189 4.86 -21.50 -2.40
C THR A 189 4.99 -21.32 -0.87
N TRP A 190 4.27 -20.34 -0.30
CA TRP A 190 4.30 -19.98 1.14
C TRP A 190 5.60 -19.32 1.64
N SER A 191 6.41 -18.79 0.74
CA SER A 191 7.66 -18.10 1.05
C SER A 191 7.76 -16.80 0.26
N LEU A 192 8.47 -15.82 0.83
CA LEU A 192 8.91 -14.64 0.11
C LEU A 192 10.27 -14.95 -0.54
N TYR A 193 10.38 -14.68 -1.83
CA TYR A 193 11.61 -14.77 -2.60
C TYR A 193 12.11 -13.37 -2.93
N GLU A 194 13.42 -13.19 -2.89
CA GLU A 194 14.08 -11.92 -3.15
C GLU A 194 15.05 -12.07 -4.30
N TYR A 195 14.96 -11.13 -5.23
CA TYR A 195 15.74 -11.09 -6.45
C TYR A 195 16.39 -9.74 -6.63
N TYR A 196 17.63 -9.77 -7.11
CA TYR A 196 18.43 -8.57 -7.35
C TYR A 196 18.87 -8.56 -8.80
N GLY A 197 18.69 -7.43 -9.46
CA GLY A 197 18.97 -7.24 -10.87
C GLY A 197 19.78 -5.99 -11.15
N VAL A 198 20.66 -6.10 -12.14
CA VAL A 198 21.46 -5.00 -12.68
C VAL A 198 21.13 -4.89 -14.15
N SER A 199 20.81 -3.69 -14.62
CA SER A 199 20.54 -3.41 -16.02
C SER A 199 21.32 -2.19 -16.50
N THR A 200 21.62 -2.17 -17.80
CA THR A 200 22.19 -1.02 -18.48
C THR A 200 21.12 -0.29 -19.28
N VAL A 201 20.97 1.01 -19.04
CA VAL A 201 20.04 1.90 -19.71
C VAL A 201 20.70 2.50 -20.95
N GLN A 202 20.07 2.30 -22.11
CA GLN A 202 20.49 2.85 -23.40
C GLN A 202 19.27 3.43 -24.09
N GLY A 203 19.16 4.77 -24.11
CA GLY A 203 17.99 5.46 -24.63
C GLY A 203 16.72 5.05 -23.89
N ASP A 204 15.75 4.55 -24.65
CA ASP A 204 14.44 4.12 -24.15
C ASP A 204 14.38 2.64 -23.75
N THR A 205 15.54 2.01 -23.56
CA THR A 205 15.63 0.59 -23.18
C THR A 205 16.51 0.39 -21.96
N ALA A 206 16.19 -0.61 -21.15
CA ALA A 206 17.02 -1.10 -20.05
C ALA A 206 17.23 -2.60 -20.25
N LYS A 207 18.49 -3.01 -20.49
CA LYS A 207 18.84 -4.41 -20.73
C LYS A 207 19.38 -5.04 -19.45
N LEU A 208 18.78 -6.14 -19.00
CA LEU A 208 19.25 -6.94 -17.88
C LEU A 208 20.65 -7.50 -18.17
N SER A 209 21.61 -7.14 -17.33
CA SER A 209 23.01 -7.56 -17.45
C SER A 209 23.43 -8.55 -16.39
N ALA A 210 22.73 -8.59 -15.25
CA ALA A 210 22.93 -9.60 -14.22
C ALA A 210 21.69 -9.75 -13.34
N VAL A 211 21.46 -10.97 -12.85
CA VAL A 211 20.38 -11.29 -11.90
C VAL A 211 20.81 -12.40 -10.94
N CYS A 212 20.26 -12.41 -9.74
CA CYS A 212 20.44 -13.47 -8.75
C CYS A 212 19.22 -13.51 -7.81
N SER A 213 19.05 -14.63 -7.12
CA SER A 213 18.06 -14.80 -6.04
C SER A 213 18.79 -15.00 -4.73
N ASP A 214 18.52 -14.21 -3.70
CA ASP A 214 19.21 -14.35 -2.41
C ASP A 214 18.30 -14.02 -1.23
N GLN A 215 18.16 -14.96 -0.29
CA GLN A 215 17.40 -14.82 0.96
C GLN A 215 18.30 -14.84 2.21
N SER A 216 19.61 -14.85 2.04
CA SER A 216 20.62 -15.02 3.09
C SER A 216 21.07 -13.72 3.76
N GLY A 217 20.76 -12.57 3.14
CA GLY A 217 21.19 -11.23 3.59
C GLY A 217 22.61 -10.85 3.17
N ASP A 218 23.39 -11.77 2.61
CA ASP A 218 24.70 -11.51 2.01
C ASP A 218 24.58 -11.53 0.48
N ILE A 219 23.91 -10.48 0.00
CA ILE A 219 23.28 -10.37 -1.32
C ILE A 219 24.24 -10.75 -2.45
N CYS A 220 23.96 -11.91 -3.01
CA CYS A 220 24.57 -12.47 -4.21
C CYS A 220 26.09 -12.62 -4.14
N ALA A 221 26.59 -12.87 -2.93
CA ALA A 221 27.99 -13.20 -2.69
C ALA A 221 28.32 -14.61 -3.19
N ALA A 222 29.50 -14.75 -3.78
CA ALA A 222 30.05 -16.04 -4.15
C ALA A 222 30.45 -16.84 -2.89
N GLY A 223 30.12 -18.13 -2.83
CA GLY A 223 30.52 -19.01 -1.74
C GLY A 223 30.13 -20.47 -1.97
N ASN A 224 30.97 -21.40 -1.49
CA ASN A 224 30.80 -22.84 -1.70
C ASN A 224 29.57 -23.44 -0.98
N ASP A 225 29.00 -22.72 -0.01
CA ASP A 225 27.90 -23.18 0.83
C ASP A 225 26.53 -22.59 0.44
N LYS A 226 26.46 -21.81 -0.65
CA LYS A 226 25.21 -21.21 -1.13
C LYS A 226 24.66 -21.96 -2.35
N GLY A 227 23.33 -22.03 -2.49
CA GLY A 227 22.67 -22.71 -3.61
C GLY A 227 23.03 -22.07 -4.96
N GLU A 228 22.94 -22.84 -6.05
CA GLU A 228 23.37 -22.40 -7.40
C GLU A 228 22.78 -21.04 -7.83
N ASP A 229 21.53 -20.74 -7.41
CA ASP A 229 20.79 -19.52 -7.77
C ASP A 229 21.20 -18.24 -6.99
N SER A 230 22.05 -18.39 -5.97
CA SER A 230 22.56 -17.26 -5.16
C SER A 230 23.71 -16.51 -5.82
N SER A 231 24.36 -17.10 -6.83
CA SER A 231 25.40 -16.42 -7.60
C SER A 231 24.80 -15.58 -8.72
N TRP A 232 25.49 -14.51 -9.15
CA TRP A 232 25.04 -13.73 -10.30
C TRP A 232 25.05 -14.56 -11.58
N LYS A 233 23.88 -14.66 -12.21
CA LYS A 233 23.71 -15.05 -13.60
C LYS A 233 23.96 -13.82 -14.49
N LEU A 234 25.06 -13.84 -15.23
CA LEU A 234 25.47 -12.73 -16.10
C LEU A 234 24.83 -12.83 -17.48
N ASN A 235 24.47 -11.66 -18.04
CA ASN A 235 23.87 -11.46 -19.36
C ASN A 235 22.69 -12.42 -19.69
N PRO A 236 21.68 -12.53 -18.81
CA PRO A 236 20.50 -13.33 -19.12
C PRO A 236 19.73 -12.71 -20.29
N ASP A 237 19.20 -13.54 -21.20
CA ASP A 237 18.26 -13.08 -22.22
C ASP A 237 16.92 -12.65 -21.60
N LYS A 238 16.48 -13.43 -20.60
CA LYS A 238 15.32 -13.17 -19.74
C LYS A 238 15.50 -13.93 -18.42
N ASP A 239 14.69 -13.56 -17.45
CA ASP A 239 14.50 -14.32 -16.22
C ASP A 239 13.00 -14.56 -15.99
N GLU A 240 12.65 -15.69 -15.40
CA GLU A 240 11.25 -16.07 -15.20
C GLU A 240 10.64 -15.40 -13.97
N HIS A 241 11.48 -15.05 -12.99
CA HIS A 241 11.05 -14.44 -11.73
C HIS A 241 11.36 -12.95 -11.68
N PHE A 242 12.40 -12.51 -12.38
CA PHE A 242 12.79 -11.10 -12.40
C PHE A 242 12.07 -10.31 -13.51
N SER A 243 11.29 -9.31 -13.09
CA SER A 243 10.51 -8.47 -13.99
C SER A 243 11.40 -7.51 -14.78
N SER A 244 11.07 -7.35 -16.06
CA SER A 244 11.75 -6.36 -16.91
C SER A 244 11.47 -4.94 -16.44
N ALA A 245 12.47 -4.07 -16.49
CA ALA A 245 12.32 -2.67 -16.12
C ALA A 245 11.28 -1.97 -17.03
N ASN A 246 10.28 -1.34 -16.40
CA ASN A 246 9.22 -0.62 -17.10
C ASN A 246 9.45 0.89 -17.00
N PRO A 247 9.40 1.66 -18.10
CA PRO A 247 9.37 3.11 -18.00
C PRO A 247 8.08 3.60 -17.34
N ASN A 248 8.12 4.79 -16.73
CA ASN A 248 6.94 5.48 -16.18
C ASN A 248 6.32 4.83 -14.94
N LEU A 249 7.11 4.09 -14.16
CA LEU A 249 6.68 3.63 -12.84
C LEU A 249 6.42 4.82 -11.89
N PRO A 250 5.49 4.67 -10.93
CA PRO A 250 5.36 5.58 -9.80
C PRO A 250 6.72 5.89 -9.16
N LYS A 251 7.00 7.17 -8.92
CA LYS A 251 8.27 7.61 -8.34
C LYS A 251 8.34 7.46 -6.83
N LEU A 252 7.21 7.16 -6.19
CA LEU A 252 7.10 6.87 -4.77
C LEU A 252 6.09 5.75 -4.57
N ASP A 253 6.46 4.81 -3.71
CA ASP A 253 5.56 3.85 -3.09
C ASP A 253 6.20 3.35 -1.80
N VAL A 254 5.53 3.58 -0.67
CA VAL A 254 6.04 3.17 0.65
C VAL A 254 5.42 1.85 1.11
N GLU A 255 4.73 1.15 0.21
CA GLU A 255 4.27 -0.22 0.41
C GLU A 255 5.11 -1.16 -0.47
N GLY A 256 5.54 -2.31 0.07
CA GLY A 256 6.43 -3.26 -0.60
C GLY A 256 7.82 -3.28 0.02
N LEU A 257 8.87 -3.15 -0.80
CA LEU A 257 10.30 -3.16 -0.40
C LEU A 257 10.72 -1.99 0.52
N TRP A 258 9.85 -1.01 0.76
CA TRP A 258 10.16 0.15 1.60
C TRP A 258 9.52 0.03 2.99
N PRO A 259 10.19 0.41 4.09
CA PRO A 259 11.59 0.87 4.18
C PRO A 259 12.60 -0.24 3.89
N LEU A 260 13.73 0.13 3.28
CA LEU A 260 14.82 -0.80 3.01
C LEU A 260 15.50 -1.26 4.30
N GLU A 261 15.89 -2.53 4.35
CA GLU A 261 16.82 -3.02 5.35
C GLU A 261 18.23 -2.44 5.11
N GLU A 262 19.11 -2.53 6.11
CA GLU A 262 20.48 -2.01 5.99
C GLU A 262 21.28 -2.71 4.89
N ALA A 263 21.06 -4.02 4.72
CA ALA A 263 21.67 -4.82 3.66
C ALA A 263 21.25 -4.32 2.27
N ASP A 264 19.95 -4.10 2.04
CA ASP A 264 19.43 -3.60 0.76
C ASP A 264 19.91 -2.18 0.45
N ALA A 265 19.89 -1.30 1.45
CA ALA A 265 20.36 0.08 1.28
C ALA A 265 21.85 0.11 0.91
N THR A 266 22.65 -0.76 1.54
CA THR A 266 24.08 -0.93 1.23
C THR A 266 24.28 -1.50 -0.16
N TRP A 267 23.49 -2.51 -0.55
CA TRP A 267 23.54 -3.12 -1.87
C TRP A 267 23.21 -2.11 -2.97
N PHE A 268 22.15 -1.31 -2.83
CA PHE A 268 21.82 -0.26 -3.80
C PHE A 268 22.98 0.73 -3.94
N ASP A 269 23.56 1.20 -2.84
CA ASP A 269 24.69 2.14 -2.88
C ASP A 269 25.88 1.52 -3.63
N GLN A 270 26.24 0.26 -3.36
CA GLN A 270 27.32 -0.45 -4.05
C GLN A 270 27.02 -0.67 -5.53
N CYS A 271 25.84 -1.21 -5.85
CA CYS A 271 25.41 -1.50 -7.21
C CYS A 271 25.41 -0.24 -8.06
N LEU A 272 24.88 0.88 -7.55
CA LEU A 272 24.70 2.12 -8.32
C LEU A 272 25.97 2.96 -8.48
N THR A 273 26.97 2.80 -7.62
CA THR A 273 28.12 3.71 -7.58
C THR A 273 29.46 3.05 -7.90
N SER A 274 29.57 1.73 -7.79
CA SER A 274 30.83 1.02 -8.09
C SER A 274 31.22 1.19 -9.56
N PRO A 275 32.51 1.35 -9.90
CA PRO A 275 32.95 1.44 -11.30
C PRO A 275 32.53 0.20 -12.11
N THR A 276 32.62 -0.97 -11.50
CA THR A 276 32.22 -2.27 -12.05
C THR A 276 31.25 -2.96 -11.10
N TYR A 277 30.13 -3.46 -11.63
CA TYR A 277 29.16 -4.25 -10.87
C TYR A 277 28.38 -5.18 -11.84
N PRO A 278 28.05 -6.43 -11.47
CA PRO A 278 28.44 -7.15 -10.25
C PRO A 278 29.96 -7.28 -10.05
N PRO A 279 30.43 -7.54 -8.82
CA PRO A 279 31.84 -7.87 -8.58
C PRO A 279 32.23 -9.17 -9.31
N ALA A 280 33.53 -9.35 -9.56
CA ALA A 280 34.04 -10.61 -10.09
C ALA A 280 33.78 -11.74 -9.08
N GLN A 281 33.29 -12.88 -9.59
CA GLN A 281 32.98 -14.08 -8.81
C GLN A 281 34.19 -15.01 -8.69
#